data_AF-A0AAV2SMY8-F1
#
_entry.id   AF-A0AAV2SMY8-F1
#
_cell.length_a   1.000
_cell.length_b   1.000
_cell.length_c   1.000
_cell.angle_alpha   90.00
_cell.angle_beta   90.00
_cell.angle_gamma   90.00
#
_symmetry.space_group_name_H-M   'P 1'
#
loop_
_entity.id
_entity.type
_entity.pdbx_description
1 polymer ?
#
loop_
_entity_poly.entity_id
_entity_poly.type
_entity_poly.pdbx_seq_one_letter_code
_entity_poly.pdbx_strand_id
1 'polypeptide(L)'
;QESDIVFRELKDLQQTKKINMIIKATSDGIKEYTSTMSEVTKENIPLLSGQDLHSEHIKSKESALKIFIENVKCTHEVWNSNTAEHQQFSQRLEDEYNHFKKQQENRKISAITEYEKAKLEATNRYMKILDDMVIKLKGQPKKSHWETWDRECLNSALGTFTDHCKTAYIAIPQQREELIEVLTK
;
A
#
# COMPACT_ATOMS: atom_id res chain seq x y z
N GLN A 1 -43.77 33.62 -31.55
CA GLN A 1 -44.25 32.46 -30.75
C GLN A 1 -43.65 31.15 -31.25
N GLU A 2 -43.94 30.67 -32.47
CA GLU A 2 -43.30 29.42 -32.98
C GLU A 2 -41.77 29.54 -33.13
N SER A 3 -41.26 30.68 -33.60
CA SER A 3 -39.81 30.94 -33.70
C SER A 3 -39.07 30.96 -32.35
N ASP A 4 -39.75 31.32 -31.26
CA ASP A 4 -39.15 31.39 -29.92
C ASP A 4 -39.07 30.00 -29.26
N ILE A 5 -40.02 29.12 -29.61
CA ILE A 5 -40.04 27.72 -29.17
C ILE A 5 -38.89 26.96 -29.86
N VAL A 6 -38.77 27.09 -31.19
CA VAL A 6 -37.69 26.45 -31.96
C VAL A 6 -36.31 26.93 -31.51
N PHE A 7 -36.15 28.22 -31.18
CA PHE A 7 -34.87 28.74 -30.68
C PHE A 7 -34.50 28.19 -29.30
N ARG A 8 -35.47 28.00 -28.40
CA ARG A 8 -35.23 27.34 -27.09
C ARG A 8 -34.88 25.86 -27.27
N GLU A 9 -35.63 25.13 -28.09
CA GLU A 9 -35.36 23.71 -28.34
C GLU A 9 -33.97 23.48 -28.95
N LEU A 10 -33.54 24.33 -29.88
CA LEU A 10 -32.19 24.31 -30.45
C LEU A 10 -31.10 24.58 -29.39
N LYS A 11 -31.35 25.51 -28.47
CA LYS A 11 -30.43 25.82 -27.36
C LYS A 11 -30.31 24.65 -26.39
N ASP A 12 -31.42 24.01 -26.04
CA ASP A 12 -31.46 22.86 -25.13
C ASP A 12 -30.75 21.63 -25.74
N LEU A 13 -30.92 21.40 -27.05
CA LEU A 13 -30.20 20.36 -27.80
C LEU A 13 -28.68 20.61 -27.82
N GLN A 14 -28.25 21.86 -28.05
CA GLN A 14 -26.84 22.23 -28.00
C GLN A 14 -26.22 22.02 -26.60
N GLN A 15 -26.95 22.40 -25.54
CA GLN A 15 -26.51 22.22 -24.16
C GLN A 15 -26.42 20.74 -23.78
N THR A 16 -27.41 19.93 -24.16
CA THR A 16 -27.41 18.47 -23.93
C THR A 16 -26.24 17.79 -24.64
N LYS A 17 -25.93 18.19 -25.88
CA LYS A 17 -24.79 17.67 -26.63
C LYS A 17 -23.47 18.00 -25.93
N LYS A 18 -23.30 19.23 -25.43
CA LYS A 18 -22.11 19.65 -24.67
C LYS A 18 -21.92 18.83 -23.40
N ILE A 19 -23.00 18.61 -22.64
CA ILE A 19 -22.97 17.79 -21.41
C ILE A 19 -22.54 16.35 -21.71
N ASN A 20 -23.13 15.70 -22.72
CA ASN A 20 -22.79 14.32 -23.08
C ASN A 20 -21.32 14.19 -23.51
N MET A 21 -20.76 15.18 -24.19
CA MET A 21 -19.35 15.20 -24.56
C MET A 21 -18.44 15.31 -23.34
N ILE A 22 -18.75 16.21 -22.39
CA ILE A 22 -17.96 16.37 -21.16
C ILE A 22 -18.00 15.10 -20.32
N ILE A 23 -19.17 14.46 -20.19
CA ILE A 23 -19.34 13.18 -19.47
C ILE A 23 -18.46 12.10 -20.12
N LYS A 24 -18.50 11.98 -21.46
CA LYS A 24 -17.70 11.00 -22.18
C LYS A 24 -16.20 11.27 -22.02
N ALA A 25 -15.76 12.50 -22.21
CA ALA A 25 -14.36 12.91 -22.04
C ALA A 25 -13.85 12.64 -20.62
N THR A 26 -14.68 12.91 -19.61
CA THR A 26 -14.41 12.60 -18.20
C THR A 26 -14.25 11.10 -17.99
N SER A 27 -15.16 10.29 -18.55
CA SER A 27 -15.09 8.84 -18.43
C SER A 27 -13.85 8.27 -19.09
N ASP A 28 -13.51 8.72 -20.29
CA ASP A 28 -12.35 8.24 -21.05
C ASP A 28 -11.05 8.63 -20.35
N GLY A 29 -10.94 9.87 -19.84
CA GLY A 29 -9.78 10.30 -19.08
C GLY A 29 -9.61 9.57 -17.74
N ILE A 30 -10.70 9.29 -17.01
CA ILE A 30 -10.63 8.47 -15.78
C ILE A 30 -10.20 7.04 -16.10
N LYS A 31 -10.69 6.45 -17.19
CA LYS A 31 -10.29 5.09 -17.59
C LYS A 31 -8.81 5.02 -17.89
N GLU A 32 -8.26 5.99 -18.62
CA GLU A 32 -6.82 6.08 -18.87
C GLU A 32 -6.05 6.15 -17.54
N TYR A 33 -6.41 7.09 -16.67
CA TYR A 33 -5.76 7.30 -15.38
C TYR A 33 -5.79 6.04 -14.50
N THR A 34 -6.96 5.43 -14.36
CA THR A 34 -7.13 4.24 -13.52
C THR A 34 -6.42 3.02 -14.11
N SER A 35 -6.36 2.91 -15.45
CA SER A 35 -5.59 1.85 -16.12
C SER A 35 -4.10 1.97 -15.84
N THR A 36 -3.48 3.14 -16.06
CA THR A 36 -2.05 3.35 -15.84
C THR A 36 -1.67 3.22 -14.36
N MET A 37 -2.47 3.81 -13.45
CA MET A 37 -2.22 3.70 -12.02
C MET A 37 -2.39 2.25 -11.53
N SER A 38 -3.44 1.55 -11.96
CA SER A 38 -3.62 0.14 -11.61
C SER A 38 -2.46 -0.72 -12.09
N GLU A 39 -1.93 -0.47 -13.29
CA GLU A 39 -0.79 -1.20 -13.81
C GLU A 39 0.45 -1.09 -12.95
N VAL A 40 0.71 0.05 -12.31
CA VAL A 40 1.88 0.21 -11.42
C VAL A 40 1.57 -0.14 -9.96
N THR A 41 0.30 -0.27 -9.57
CA THR A 41 -0.13 -0.63 -8.21
C THR A 41 -0.73 -2.03 -8.07
N LYS A 42 -0.65 -2.89 -9.08
CA LYS A 42 -1.10 -4.30 -9.03
C LYS A 42 -0.50 -5.04 -7.84
N GLU A 43 -1.24 -6.03 -7.31
CA GLU A 43 -0.84 -6.83 -6.15
C GLU A 43 0.51 -7.55 -6.34
N ASN A 44 0.78 -8.01 -7.57
CA ASN A 44 2.01 -8.74 -7.92
C ASN A 44 3.22 -7.84 -8.21
N ILE A 45 3.05 -6.51 -8.12
CA ILE A 45 4.12 -5.54 -8.35
C ILE A 45 4.64 -5.04 -7.00
N PRO A 46 5.96 -4.82 -6.85
CA PRO A 46 6.54 -4.25 -5.65
C PRO A 46 5.84 -2.95 -5.22
N LEU A 47 5.74 -2.74 -3.90
CA LEU A 47 5.20 -1.50 -3.35
C LEU A 47 6.07 -0.33 -3.81
N LEU A 48 5.43 0.72 -4.32
CA LEU A 48 6.13 1.94 -4.71
C LEU A 48 6.39 2.80 -3.47
N SER A 49 7.49 3.55 -3.49
CA SER A 49 7.68 4.62 -2.51
C SER A 49 6.63 5.72 -2.72
N GLY A 50 6.37 6.53 -1.69
CA GLY A 50 5.41 7.64 -1.82
C GLY A 50 5.78 8.62 -2.92
N GLN A 51 7.07 8.83 -3.18
CA GLN A 51 7.57 9.72 -4.23
C GLN A 51 7.41 9.10 -5.62
N ASP A 52 7.69 7.80 -5.77
CA ASP A 52 7.53 7.11 -7.06
C ASP A 52 6.05 7.01 -7.43
N LEU A 53 5.20 6.68 -6.47
CA LEU A 53 3.74 6.64 -6.66
C LEU A 53 3.20 8.02 -7.07
N HIS A 54 3.69 9.10 -6.44
CA HIS A 54 3.31 10.45 -6.82
C HIS A 54 3.79 10.81 -8.24
N SER A 55 5.00 10.38 -8.61
CA SER A 55 5.55 10.63 -9.95
C SER A 55 4.72 9.94 -11.03
N GLU A 56 4.30 8.70 -10.79
CA GLU A 56 3.38 7.98 -11.71
C GLU A 56 1.99 8.60 -11.75
N HIS A 57 1.50 9.14 -10.62
CA HIS A 57 0.28 9.93 -10.59
C HIS A 57 0.37 11.17 -11.47
N ILE A 58 1.45 11.96 -11.40
CA ILE A 58 1.61 13.16 -12.23
C ILE A 58 1.60 12.80 -13.71
N LYS A 59 2.35 11.78 -14.12
CA LYS A 59 2.36 11.31 -15.52
C LYS A 59 0.98 10.84 -15.98
N SER A 60 0.30 10.04 -15.16
CA SER A 60 -1.03 9.51 -15.46
C SER A 60 -2.06 10.64 -15.54
N LYS A 61 -1.97 11.63 -14.66
CA LYS A 61 -2.82 12.83 -14.63
C LYS A 61 -2.63 13.66 -15.89
N GLU A 62 -1.39 13.91 -16.31
CA GLU A 62 -1.11 14.62 -17.56
C GLU A 62 -1.68 13.90 -18.79
N SER A 63 -1.54 12.57 -18.87
CA SER A 63 -2.13 11.75 -19.93
C SER A 63 -3.66 11.87 -19.96
N ALA A 64 -4.31 11.70 -18.80
CA ALA A 64 -5.76 11.80 -18.66
C ALA A 64 -6.30 13.20 -19.00
N LEU A 65 -5.61 14.26 -18.58
CA LEU A 65 -5.93 15.64 -18.92
C LEU A 65 -5.82 15.89 -20.43
N LYS A 66 -4.81 15.33 -21.08
CA LYS A 66 -4.64 15.43 -22.53
C LYS A 66 -5.83 14.81 -23.26
N ILE A 67 -6.23 13.59 -22.90
CA ILE A 67 -7.40 12.90 -23.49
C ILE A 67 -8.68 13.69 -23.25
N PHE A 68 -8.88 14.18 -22.03
CA PHE A 68 -10.04 15.01 -21.70
C PHE A 68 -10.12 16.25 -22.60
N ILE A 69 -9.02 17.00 -22.69
CA ILE A 69 -8.95 18.22 -23.50
C ILE A 69 -9.17 17.92 -24.99
N GLU A 70 -8.58 16.86 -25.53
CA GLU A 70 -8.75 16.45 -26.93
C GLU A 70 -10.22 16.11 -27.25
N ASN A 71 -10.89 15.37 -26.37
CA ASN A 71 -12.29 14.98 -26.55
C ASN A 71 -13.26 16.18 -26.44
N VAL A 72 -12.92 17.17 -25.63
CA VAL A 72 -13.75 18.37 -25.43
C VAL A 72 -13.48 19.44 -26.51
N LYS A 73 -12.26 19.56 -27.03
CA LYS A 73 -11.86 20.46 -28.14
C LYS A 73 -12.61 20.21 -29.47
N CYS A 74 -13.33 19.09 -29.59
CA CYS A 74 -14.32 18.88 -30.65
C CYS A 74 -15.48 19.91 -30.61
N THR A 75 -15.59 20.72 -29.55
CA THR A 75 -16.43 21.92 -29.48
C THR A 75 -15.53 23.14 -29.64
N HIS A 76 -15.86 24.07 -30.55
CA HIS A 76 -15.05 25.24 -30.94
C HIS A 76 -14.75 26.28 -29.82
N GLU A 77 -14.83 25.91 -28.54
CA GLU A 77 -14.52 26.77 -27.39
C GLU A 77 -13.05 26.59 -26.94
N VAL A 78 -12.41 27.70 -26.57
CA VAL A 78 -11.06 27.70 -25.99
C VAL A 78 -11.14 27.15 -24.57
N TRP A 79 -10.87 25.86 -24.41
CA TRP A 79 -10.72 25.22 -23.10
C TRP A 79 -9.40 25.61 -22.45
N ASN A 80 -9.46 26.09 -21.21
CA ASN A 80 -8.30 26.43 -20.39
C ASN A 80 -8.40 25.74 -19.03
N SER A 81 -7.29 25.72 -18.28
CA SER A 81 -7.20 25.06 -16.97
C SER A 81 -8.13 25.63 -15.88
N ASN A 82 -8.77 26.77 -16.15
CA ASN A 82 -9.58 27.51 -15.20
C ASN A 82 -11.09 27.32 -15.44
N THR A 83 -11.49 26.49 -16.40
CA THR A 83 -12.90 26.12 -16.54
C THR A 83 -13.34 25.22 -15.38
N ALA A 84 -14.58 25.39 -14.93
CA ALA A 84 -15.10 24.67 -13.77
C ALA A 84 -15.02 23.15 -13.97
N GLU A 85 -15.27 22.65 -15.18
CA GLU A 85 -15.25 21.22 -15.45
C GLU A 85 -13.82 20.66 -15.56
N HIS A 86 -12.83 21.47 -15.98
CA HIS A 86 -11.43 21.06 -15.93
C HIS A 86 -10.96 20.92 -14.47
N GLN A 87 -11.37 21.85 -13.60
CA GLN A 87 -11.10 21.79 -12.17
C GLN A 87 -11.79 20.59 -11.52
N GLN A 88 -13.07 20.34 -11.83
CA GLN A 88 -13.80 19.16 -11.34
C GLN A 88 -13.15 17.85 -11.81
N PHE A 89 -12.74 17.78 -13.08
CA PHE A 89 -12.05 16.61 -13.60
C PHE A 89 -10.70 16.40 -12.91
N SER A 90 -9.91 17.47 -12.75
CA SER A 90 -8.63 17.42 -12.04
C SER A 90 -8.80 16.97 -10.59
N GLN A 91 -9.80 17.49 -9.88
CA GLN A 91 -10.12 17.08 -8.50
C GLN A 91 -10.48 15.60 -8.44
N ARG A 92 -11.25 15.11 -9.42
CA ARG A 92 -11.61 13.70 -9.48
C ARG A 92 -10.39 12.79 -9.67
N LEU A 93 -9.37 13.22 -10.42
CA LEU A 93 -8.11 12.49 -10.54
C LEU A 93 -7.31 12.47 -9.22
N GLU A 94 -7.37 13.55 -8.43
CA GLU A 94 -6.79 13.57 -7.07
C GLU A 94 -7.53 12.62 -6.11
N ASP A 95 -8.85 12.53 -6.21
CA ASP A 95 -9.64 11.62 -5.39
C ASP A 95 -9.29 10.15 -5.72
N GLU A 96 -9.14 9.82 -7.01
CA GLU A 96 -8.65 8.50 -7.45
C GLU A 96 -7.20 8.25 -6.98
N TYR A 97 -6.32 9.26 -7.01
CA TYR A 97 -4.97 9.14 -6.47
C TYR A 97 -4.96 8.76 -4.98
N ASN A 98 -5.80 9.42 -4.17
CA ASN A 98 -5.94 9.12 -2.76
C ASN A 98 -6.42 7.68 -2.54
N HIS A 99 -7.27 7.16 -3.42
CA HIS A 99 -7.67 5.75 -3.40
C HIS A 99 -6.48 4.81 -3.61
N PHE A 100 -5.67 5.03 -4.65
CA PHE A 100 -4.47 4.23 -4.93
C PHE A 100 -3.43 4.31 -3.81
N LYS A 101 -3.22 5.51 -3.26
CA LYS A 101 -2.33 5.72 -2.11
C LYS A 101 -2.76 4.88 -0.91
N LYS A 102 -4.05 4.93 -0.57
CA LYS A 102 -4.62 4.14 0.54
C LYS A 102 -4.52 2.63 0.28
N GLN A 103 -4.72 2.17 -0.96
CA GLN A 103 -4.50 0.76 -1.30
C GLN A 103 -3.05 0.32 -1.08
N GLN A 104 -2.07 1.11 -1.52
CA GLN A 104 -0.64 0.84 -1.29
C GLN A 104 -0.29 0.80 0.20
N GLU A 105 -0.81 1.74 0.99
CA GLU A 105 -0.64 1.76 2.44
C GLU A 105 -1.22 0.51 3.11
N ASN A 106 -2.43 0.09 2.73
CA ASN A 106 -3.04 -1.12 3.25
C ASN A 106 -2.21 -2.38 2.90
N ARG A 107 -1.72 -2.49 1.66
CA ARG A 107 -0.85 -3.60 1.25
C ARG A 107 0.44 -3.63 2.05
N LYS A 108 1.04 -2.46 2.33
CA LYS A 108 2.23 -2.36 3.19
C LYS A 108 1.95 -2.87 4.60
N ILE A 109 0.84 -2.48 5.20
CA ILE A 109 0.43 -2.92 6.55
C ILE A 109 0.23 -4.44 6.58
N SER A 110 -0.45 -5.00 5.57
CA SER A 110 -0.65 -6.45 5.46
C SER A 110 0.68 -7.20 5.35
N ALA A 111 1.60 -6.74 4.49
CA ALA A 111 2.90 -7.36 4.32
C ALA A 111 3.74 -7.36 5.63
N ILE A 112 3.74 -6.25 6.36
CA ILE A 112 4.40 -6.15 7.67
C ILE A 112 3.76 -7.12 8.67
N THR A 113 2.43 -7.19 8.70
CA THR A 113 1.68 -8.05 9.61
C THR A 113 1.97 -9.53 9.36
N GLU A 114 2.00 -9.95 8.08
CA GLU A 114 2.34 -11.32 7.69
C GLU A 114 3.78 -11.67 8.04
N TYR A 115 4.72 -10.76 7.80
CA TYR A 115 6.11 -10.92 8.18
C TYR A 115 6.28 -11.12 9.69
N GLU A 116 5.65 -10.27 10.50
CA GLU A 116 5.71 -10.37 11.97
C GLU A 116 5.06 -11.67 12.47
N LYS A 117 3.96 -12.11 11.86
CA LYS A 117 3.34 -13.40 12.17
C LYS A 117 4.28 -14.56 11.87
N ALA A 118 4.91 -14.57 10.69
CA ALA A 118 5.86 -15.61 10.31
C ALA A 118 7.09 -15.64 11.24
N LYS A 119 7.58 -14.47 11.63
CA LYS A 119 8.68 -14.32 12.61
C LYS A 119 8.31 -14.89 13.98
N LEU A 120 7.11 -14.61 14.47
CA LEU A 120 6.60 -15.18 15.72
C LEU A 120 6.46 -16.71 15.64
N GLU A 121 5.92 -17.23 14.55
CA GLU A 121 5.81 -18.68 14.33
C GLU A 121 7.18 -19.37 14.30
N ALA A 122 8.16 -18.78 13.61
CA ALA A 122 9.54 -19.29 13.60
C ALA A 122 10.15 -19.28 15.00
N THR A 123 9.96 -18.19 15.75
CA THR A 123 10.46 -18.07 17.14
C THR A 123 9.87 -19.14 18.04
N ASN A 124 8.55 -19.38 17.96
CA ASN A 124 7.88 -20.42 18.72
C ASN A 124 8.40 -21.83 18.38
N ARG A 125 8.71 -22.09 17.10
CA ARG A 125 9.33 -23.37 16.68
C ARG A 125 10.72 -23.54 17.29
N TYR A 126 11.55 -22.49 17.28
CA TYR A 126 12.88 -22.54 17.90
C TYR A 126 12.80 -22.81 19.39
N MET A 127 11.90 -22.12 20.11
CA MET A 127 11.71 -22.33 21.55
C MET A 127 11.31 -23.78 21.86
N LYS A 128 10.39 -24.36 21.07
CA LYS A 128 10.00 -25.76 21.23
C LYS A 128 11.18 -26.73 21.03
N ILE A 129 12.03 -26.49 20.02
CA ILE A 129 13.22 -27.32 19.78
C ILE A 129 14.17 -27.24 20.98
N LEU A 130 14.36 -26.05 21.55
CA LEU A 130 15.21 -25.85 22.71
C LEU A 130 14.66 -26.56 23.95
N ASP A 131 13.36 -26.47 24.19
CA ASP A 131 12.70 -27.21 25.27
C ASP A 131 12.89 -28.73 25.10
N ASP A 132 12.70 -29.25 23.89
CA ASP A 132 12.91 -30.68 23.57
C ASP A 132 14.37 -31.10 23.81
N MET A 133 15.35 -30.25 23.47
CA MET A 133 16.77 -30.50 23.72
C MET A 133 17.08 -30.53 25.22
N VAL A 134 16.54 -29.59 26.00
CA VAL A 134 16.72 -29.55 27.46
C VAL A 134 16.13 -30.80 28.12
N ILE A 135 14.93 -31.24 27.68
CA ILE A 135 14.30 -32.46 28.19
C ILE A 135 15.18 -33.70 27.90
N LYS A 136 15.68 -33.84 26.67
CA LYS A 136 16.57 -34.96 26.29
C LYS A 136 17.86 -34.97 27.10
N LEU A 137 18.48 -33.81 27.33
CA LEU A 137 19.69 -33.70 28.15
C LEU A 137 19.45 -34.08 29.62
N LYS A 138 18.28 -33.72 30.18
CA LYS A 138 17.92 -34.09 31.56
C LYS A 138 17.65 -35.59 31.74
N GLY A 139 17.21 -36.28 30.68
CA GLY A 139 16.85 -37.71 30.69
C GLY A 139 18.01 -38.70 30.47
N GLN A 140 19.24 -38.24 30.17
CA GLN A 140 20.37 -39.15 29.95
C GLN A 140 20.93 -39.73 31.26
N PRO A 141 21.27 -41.04 31.30
CA PRO A 141 21.82 -41.68 32.50
C PRO A 141 23.20 -41.12 32.83
N LYS A 142 23.40 -40.71 34.09
CA LYS A 142 24.67 -40.19 34.62
C LYS A 142 25.76 -41.27 34.55
N LYS A 143 26.68 -41.19 33.60
CA LYS A 143 27.91 -41.98 33.50
C LYS A 143 29.15 -41.19 33.94
N SER A 144 29.53 -41.40 35.20
CA SER A 144 30.89 -41.26 35.77
C SER A 144 31.49 -39.84 35.89
N HIS A 145 32.53 -39.74 36.72
CA HIS A 145 33.06 -38.54 37.38
C HIS A 145 33.42 -37.31 36.52
N TRP A 146 33.47 -37.44 35.19
CA TRP A 146 33.70 -36.35 34.24
C TRP A 146 32.45 -35.49 33.98
N GLU A 147 31.25 -35.95 34.36
CA GLU A 147 29.97 -35.29 34.09
C GLU A 147 29.63 -34.08 34.98
N THR A 148 30.29 -33.91 36.12
CA THR A 148 29.98 -32.80 37.04
C THR A 148 30.47 -31.46 36.48
N TRP A 149 31.65 -31.47 35.85
CA TRP A 149 32.25 -30.30 35.21
C TRP A 149 31.51 -29.92 33.92
N ASP A 150 31.14 -30.93 33.12
CA ASP A 150 30.31 -30.74 31.92
C ASP A 150 28.91 -30.22 32.27
N ARG A 151 28.29 -30.63 33.39
CA ARG A 151 26.97 -30.13 33.79
C ARG A 151 26.96 -28.67 34.23
N GLU A 152 27.97 -28.21 34.96
CA GLU A 152 28.06 -26.78 35.31
C GLU A 152 28.32 -25.93 34.07
N CYS A 153 29.18 -26.38 33.16
CA CYS A 153 29.38 -25.74 31.85
C CYS A 153 28.12 -25.79 30.98
N LEU A 154 27.39 -26.92 30.93
CA LEU A 154 26.15 -27.03 30.15
C LEU A 154 25.04 -26.19 30.75
N ASN A 155 24.88 -26.18 32.08
CA ASN A 155 23.87 -25.36 32.75
C ASN A 155 24.21 -23.87 32.67
N SER A 156 25.50 -23.51 32.72
CA SER A 156 25.96 -22.15 32.46
C SER A 156 25.69 -21.77 31.00
N ALA A 157 26.08 -22.59 30.02
CA ALA A 157 25.83 -22.33 28.60
C ALA A 157 24.33 -22.28 28.27
N LEU A 158 23.52 -23.18 28.83
CA LEU A 158 22.06 -23.14 28.72
C LEU A 158 21.49 -21.92 29.42
N GLY A 159 21.97 -21.55 30.60
CA GLY A 159 21.58 -20.32 31.29
C GLY A 159 21.85 -19.08 30.44
N THR A 160 23.09 -18.92 29.96
CA THR A 160 23.51 -17.82 29.10
C THR A 160 22.76 -17.80 27.78
N PHE A 161 22.50 -18.95 27.17
CA PHE A 161 21.72 -19.06 25.93
C PHE A 161 20.24 -18.74 26.16
N THR A 162 19.64 -19.23 27.25
CA THR A 162 18.25 -18.93 27.62
C THR A 162 18.09 -17.44 27.95
N ASP A 163 19.06 -16.85 28.63
CA ASP A 163 19.11 -15.41 28.89
C ASP A 163 19.32 -14.62 27.60
N HIS A 164 20.18 -15.06 26.68
CA HIS A 164 20.31 -14.45 25.35
C HIS A 164 18.99 -14.50 24.57
N CYS A 165 18.30 -15.64 24.57
CA CYS A 165 16.99 -15.79 23.95
C CYS A 165 15.93 -14.91 24.63
N LYS A 166 15.94 -14.77 25.96
CA LYS A 166 15.03 -13.89 26.71
C LYS A 166 15.34 -12.41 26.47
N THR A 167 16.60 -12.01 26.42
CA THR A 167 17.01 -10.62 26.10
C THR A 167 16.64 -10.29 24.66
N ALA A 168 16.86 -11.21 23.71
CA ALA A 168 16.37 -11.08 22.34
C ALA A 168 14.84 -11.00 22.29
N TYR A 169 14.13 -11.77 23.14
CA TYR A 169 12.68 -11.73 23.27
C TYR A 169 12.14 -10.40 23.83
N ILE A 170 12.84 -9.78 24.79
CA ILE A 170 12.50 -8.47 25.37
C ILE A 170 12.83 -7.32 24.40
N ALA A 171 13.88 -7.47 23.58
CA ALA A 171 14.24 -6.49 22.55
C ALA A 171 13.20 -6.41 21.41
N ILE A 172 12.46 -7.48 21.13
CA ILE A 172 11.46 -7.52 20.05
C ILE A 172 10.29 -6.53 20.29
N PRO A 173 9.68 -6.45 21.49
CA PRO A 173 8.70 -5.41 21.83
C PRO A 173 9.24 -3.98 21.72
N GLN A 174 10.46 -3.71 22.20
CA GLN A 174 11.06 -2.37 22.13
C GLN A 174 11.35 -1.94 20.68
N GLN A 175 11.88 -2.86 19.86
CA GLN A 175 12.07 -2.61 18.44
C GLN A 175 10.73 -2.40 17.71
N ARG A 176 9.66 -3.06 18.18
CA ARG A 176 8.31 -2.86 17.63
C ARG A 176 7.73 -1.49 17.99
N GLU A 177 7.94 -1.00 19.21
CA GLU A 177 7.54 0.36 19.61
C GLU A 177 8.34 1.43 18.85
N GLU A 178 9.65 1.27 18.71
CA GLU A 178 10.49 2.14 17.89
C GLU A 178 10.06 2.13 16.41
N LEU A 179 9.73 0.96 15.85
CA LEU A 179 9.24 0.85 14.47
C LEU A 179 7.87 1.52 14.29
N ILE A 180 6.97 1.39 15.28
CA ILE A 180 5.66 2.07 15.27
C ILE A 180 5.85 3.59 15.36
N GLU A 181 6.76 4.08 16.21
CA GLU A 181 7.05 5.51 16.34
C GLU A 181 7.67 6.10 15.07
N VAL A 182 8.57 5.37 14.40
CA VAL A 182 9.15 5.77 13.10
C VAL A 182 8.10 5.74 11.98
N LEU A 183 7.11 4.85 12.06
CA LEU A 183 6.05 4.74 11.04
C LEU A 183 4.86 5.71 11.28
N THR A 184 4.76 6.34 12.46
CA THR A 184 3.67 7.26 12.83
C THR A 184 4.08 8.74 12.92
N LYS A 185 5.36 9.06 12.73
CA LYS A 185 5.88 10.42 12.50
C LYS A 185 6.11 10.67 11.02
#